data_AF-A0A5R2MVU6-F1
#
_entry.id   AF-A0A5R2MVU6-F1
#
_cell.length_a   1.000
_cell.length_b   1.000
_cell.length_c   1.000
_cell.angle_alpha   90.00
_cell.angle_beta   90.00
_cell.angle_gamma   90.00
#
_symmetry.space_group_name_H-M   'P 1'
#
loop_
_entity.id
_entity.type
_entity.pdbx_description
1 polymer ?
#
loop_
_entity_poly.entity_id
_entity_poly.type
_entity_poly.pdbx_seq_one_letter_code
_entity_poly.pdbx_strand_id
1 'polypeptide(L)'
;ELLKETGLDLKGLEVVVVGDSEIVGKPIAFLLMSEGATVTVCHHMTRSVAAHARRADALFVAVGKPRLIKADMVKPGAAVIDIGINSEIGPDGTSRIVGDVDTDSVKH
;
A
#
# COMPACT_ATOMS: atom_id res chain seq x y z
N GLU A 1 15.96 -1.98 -4.78
CA GLU A 1 15.83 -3.44 -4.86
C GLU A 1 14.40 -3.92 -5.06
N LEU A 2 13.58 -4.02 -3.99
CA LEU A 2 12.30 -4.74 -3.99
C LEU A 2 11.40 -4.46 -5.20
N LEU A 3 11.23 -3.19 -5.58
CA LEU A 3 10.43 -2.81 -6.75
C LEU A 3 10.93 -3.41 -8.06
N LYS A 4 12.25 -3.44 -8.27
CA LYS A 4 12.88 -3.99 -9.48
C LYS A 4 12.78 -5.51 -9.52
N GLU A 5 12.68 -6.16 -8.36
CA GLU A 5 12.52 -7.62 -8.24
C GLU A 5 11.09 -8.09 -8.49
N THR A 6 10.09 -7.20 -8.38
CA THR A 6 8.68 -7.56 -8.64
C THR A 6 8.41 -7.93 -10.11
N GLY A 7 9.28 -7.55 -11.04
CA GLY A 7 9.05 -7.70 -12.48
C GLY A 7 7.96 -6.79 -13.05
N LEU A 8 7.41 -5.86 -12.26
CA LEU A 8 6.44 -4.89 -12.73
C LEU A 8 7.09 -3.89 -13.68
N ASP A 9 6.54 -3.75 -14.88
CA ASP A 9 6.87 -2.60 -15.74
C ASP A 9 6.14 -1.37 -15.19
N LEU A 10 6.90 -0.46 -14.59
CA LEU A 10 6.35 0.73 -13.95
C LEU A 10 5.88 1.79 -14.96
N LYS A 11 6.30 1.71 -16.23
CA LYS A 11 5.97 2.73 -17.22
C LYS A 11 4.48 2.73 -17.55
N GLY A 12 3.81 3.84 -17.24
CA GLY A 12 2.38 4.02 -17.45
C GLY A 12 1.48 3.28 -16.44
N LEU A 13 2.07 2.49 -15.54
CA LEU A 13 1.34 1.69 -14.55
C LEU A 13 0.56 2.60 -13.60
N GLU A 14 -0.70 2.25 -13.28
CA GLU A 14 -1.49 3.00 -12.30
C GLU A 14 -1.10 2.58 -10.88
N VAL A 15 -0.48 3.50 -10.14
CA VAL A 15 0.05 3.24 -8.80
C VAL A 15 -0.63 4.14 -7.78
N VAL A 16 -1.07 3.55 -6.67
CA VAL A 16 -1.61 4.30 -5.54
C VAL A 16 -0.69 4.15 -4.34
N VAL A 17 -0.27 5.28 -3.77
CA VAL A 17 0.47 5.34 -2.50
C VAL A 17 -0.51 5.82 -1.42
N VAL A 18 -0.71 5.02 -0.38
CA VAL A 18 -1.54 5.35 0.78
C VAL A 18 -0.61 5.72 1.94
N GLY A 19 -0.57 7.00 2.26
CA GLY A 19 0.37 7.61 3.20
C GLY A 19 1.31 8.58 2.49
N ASP A 20 1.46 9.79 3.04
CA ASP A 20 2.24 10.89 2.46
C ASP A 20 3.36 11.38 3.41
N SER A 21 3.87 10.49 4.25
CA SER A 21 4.95 10.81 5.18
C SER A 21 6.23 11.23 4.45
N GLU A 22 7.02 12.11 5.08
CA GLU A 22 8.33 12.53 4.55
C GLU A 22 9.34 11.37 4.50
N ILE A 23 9.16 10.37 5.36
CA ILE A 23 10.09 9.25 5.50
C ILE A 23 9.84 8.12 4.50
N VAL A 24 8.61 7.96 4.00
CA VAL A 24 8.23 6.81 3.17
C VAL A 24 7.34 7.25 2.01
N GLY A 25 6.16 7.82 2.31
CA GLY A 25 5.12 8.06 1.31
C GLY A 25 5.56 8.99 0.17
N LYS A 26 6.03 10.19 0.50
CA LYS A 26 6.49 11.17 -0.50
C LYS A 26 7.72 10.69 -1.28
N PRO A 27 8.80 10.18 -0.64
CA PRO A 27 9.94 9.64 -1.37
C PRO A 27 9.57 8.54 -2.37
N ILE A 28 8.71 7.59 -1.96
CA ILE A 28 8.28 6.50 -2.85
C ILE A 28 7.44 7.03 -4.02
N ALA A 29 6.52 7.97 -3.76
CA ALA A 29 5.74 8.59 -4.83
C ALA A 29 6.63 9.28 -5.87
N PHE A 30 7.64 10.05 -5.45
CA PHE A 30 8.59 10.69 -6.36
C PHE A 30 9.44 9.68 -7.14
N LEU A 31 9.90 8.61 -6.49
CA LEU A 31 10.63 7.54 -7.15
C LEU A 31 9.78 6.87 -8.24
N LEU A 32 8.54 6.48 -7.91
CA LEU A 32 7.62 5.84 -8.86
C LEU A 32 7.30 6.73 -10.06
N MET A 33 7.09 8.03 -9.83
CA MET A 33 6.92 9.00 -10.92
C MET A 33 8.17 9.09 -11.81
N SER A 34 9.36 9.07 -11.21
CA SER A 34 10.63 9.08 -11.96
C SER A 34 10.83 7.81 -12.80
N GLU A 35 10.29 6.68 -12.36
CA GLU A 35 10.32 5.41 -13.10
C GLU A 35 9.20 5.31 -14.16
N GLY A 36 8.35 6.35 -14.27
CA GLY A 36 7.35 6.49 -15.32
C GLY A 36 5.94 6.02 -14.96
N ALA A 37 5.65 5.75 -13.69
CA ALA A 37 4.31 5.37 -13.24
C ALA A 37 3.34 6.55 -13.19
N THR A 38 2.05 6.26 -13.36
CA THR A 38 0.96 7.21 -13.05
C THR A 38 0.66 7.10 -11.56
N VAL A 39 1.04 8.10 -10.78
CA VAL A 39 0.99 8.02 -9.30
C VAL A 39 -0.15 8.84 -8.72
N THR A 40 -0.96 8.21 -7.86
CA THR A 40 -1.95 8.87 -7.00
C THR A 40 -1.54 8.73 -5.54
N VAL A 41 -1.46 9.84 -4.81
CA VAL A 41 -1.16 9.82 -3.36
C VAL A 41 -2.43 10.04 -2.55
N CYS A 42 -2.72 9.12 -1.64
CA CYS A 42 -3.82 9.18 -0.68
C CYS A 42 -3.28 9.46 0.73
N HIS A 43 -4.04 10.21 1.52
CA HIS A 43 -3.73 10.59 2.89
C HIS A 43 -5.00 10.65 3.73
N HIS A 44 -4.89 11.03 5.01
CA HIS A 44 -6.00 11.01 5.96
C HIS A 44 -7.17 11.95 5.62
N MET A 45 -6.99 12.92 4.70
CA MET A 45 -8.07 13.79 4.21
C MET A 45 -8.66 13.33 2.86
N THR A 46 -8.11 12.27 2.26
CA THR A 46 -8.66 11.71 1.02
C THR A 46 -10.06 11.16 1.29
N ARG A 47 -11.06 11.65 0.55
CA ARG A 47 -12.49 11.32 0.77
C ARG A 47 -12.79 9.83 0.72
N SER A 48 -12.13 9.10 -0.17
CA SER A 48 -12.28 7.64 -0.28
C SER A 48 -10.99 7.00 -0.75
N VAL A 49 -10.18 6.54 0.19
CA VAL A 49 -8.98 5.74 -0.11
C VAL A 49 -9.35 4.48 -0.89
N ALA A 50 -10.47 3.83 -0.55
CA ALA A 50 -10.96 2.63 -1.22
C ALA A 50 -11.23 2.86 -2.73
N ALA A 51 -11.80 4.00 -3.10
CA ALA A 51 -12.08 4.31 -4.51
C ALA A 51 -10.79 4.42 -5.34
N HIS A 52 -9.73 5.00 -4.76
CA HIS A 52 -8.43 5.07 -5.41
C HIS A 52 -7.74 3.70 -5.40
N ALA A 53 -7.69 3.01 -4.26
CA ALA A 53 -7.02 1.72 -4.13
C ALA A 53 -7.56 0.66 -5.12
N ARG A 54 -8.88 0.62 -5.34
CA ARG A 54 -9.52 -0.35 -6.26
C ARG A 54 -9.13 -0.21 -7.72
N ARG A 55 -8.53 0.92 -8.12
CA ARG A 55 -8.12 1.16 -9.51
C ARG A 55 -6.62 0.90 -9.73
N ALA A 56 -5.86 0.74 -8.65
CA ALA A 56 -4.42 0.60 -8.70
C ALA A 56 -4.00 -0.75 -9.26
N ASP A 57 -3.03 -0.76 -10.17
CA ASP A 57 -2.30 -1.96 -10.56
C ASP A 57 -1.24 -2.34 -9.51
N ALA A 58 -0.70 -1.33 -8.81
CA ALA A 58 0.13 -1.53 -7.63
C ALA A 58 -0.26 -0.58 -6.49
N LEU A 59 -0.36 -1.10 -5.28
CA LEU A 59 -0.74 -0.37 -4.08
C LEU A 59 0.40 -0.38 -3.06
N PHE A 60 0.86 0.81 -2.66
CA PHE A 60 1.89 0.99 -1.63
C PHE A 60 1.23 1.55 -0.38
N VAL A 61 1.42 0.91 0.77
CA VAL A 61 0.71 1.27 2.00
C VAL A 61 1.72 1.55 3.12
N ALA A 62 1.70 2.78 3.64
CA ALA A 62 2.61 3.25 4.68
C ALA A 62 1.92 4.28 5.59
N VAL A 63 0.93 3.83 6.35
CA VAL A 63 0.07 4.66 7.22
C VAL A 63 0.22 4.38 8.70
N GLY A 64 0.78 3.23 9.09
CA GLY A 64 0.89 2.83 10.50
C GLY A 64 -0.48 2.64 11.15
N LYS A 65 -1.41 2.03 10.41
CA LYS A 65 -2.75 1.67 10.87
C LYS A 65 -3.01 0.20 10.53
N PRO A 66 -3.05 -0.68 11.55
CA PRO A 66 -3.26 -2.10 11.33
C PRO A 66 -4.47 -2.38 10.45
N ARG A 67 -4.29 -3.22 9.43
CA ARG A 67 -5.38 -3.79 8.60
C ARG A 67 -6.33 -2.76 8.01
N LEU A 68 -5.85 -1.54 7.73
CA LEU A 68 -6.64 -0.49 7.11
C LEU A 68 -7.14 -0.90 5.72
N ILE A 69 -6.27 -1.53 4.92
CA ILE A 69 -6.57 -1.99 3.57
C ILE A 69 -7.13 -3.40 3.63
N LYS A 70 -8.33 -3.57 3.05
CA LYS A 70 -9.07 -4.84 3.01
C LYS A 70 -9.17 -5.38 1.59
N ALA A 71 -9.51 -6.66 1.46
CA ALA A 71 -9.71 -7.35 0.17
C ALA A 71 -10.56 -6.55 -0.84
N ASP A 72 -11.69 -5.99 -0.39
CA ASP A 72 -12.62 -5.26 -1.25
C ASP A 72 -12.05 -3.94 -1.78
N MET A 73 -10.93 -3.46 -1.22
CA MET A 73 -10.24 -2.24 -1.64
C MET A 73 -9.15 -2.49 -2.67
N VAL A 74 -8.78 -3.75 -2.91
CA VAL A 74 -7.66 -4.14 -3.79
C VAL A 74 -8.19 -4.63 -5.13
N LYS A 75 -7.62 -4.11 -6.22
CA LYS A 75 -7.93 -4.59 -7.56
C LYS A 75 -7.46 -6.05 -7.71
N PRO A 76 -8.28 -6.96 -8.27
CA PRO A 76 -7.82 -8.32 -8.57
C PRO A 76 -6.57 -8.32 -9.45
N GLY A 77 -5.55 -9.06 -9.05
CA GLY A 77 -4.25 -9.12 -9.74
C GLY A 77 -3.30 -7.95 -9.47
N ALA A 78 -3.67 -6.99 -8.62
CA ALA A 78 -2.77 -5.91 -8.24
C ALA A 78 -1.65 -6.38 -7.32
N ALA A 79 -0.48 -5.78 -7.47
CA ALA A 79 0.60 -5.91 -6.51
C ALA A 79 0.30 -5.07 -5.26
N VAL A 80 0.51 -5.63 -4.07
CA VAL A 80 0.35 -4.92 -2.81
C VAL A 80 1.65 -4.93 -2.04
N ILE A 81 2.17 -3.73 -1.75
CA ILE A 81 3.41 -3.48 -1.03
C ILE A 81 3.02 -2.88 0.32
N ASP A 82 2.99 -3.72 1.35
CA ASP A 82 2.71 -3.32 2.73
C ASP A 82 4.01 -2.95 3.45
N ILE A 83 4.17 -1.66 3.74
CA ILE A 83 5.35 -1.10 4.42
C ILE A 83 5.05 -0.89 5.91
N GLY A 84 3.77 -0.97 6.30
CA GLY A 84 3.32 -0.77 7.66
C GLY A 84 3.92 -1.81 8.61
N ILE A 85 4.41 -1.35 9.75
CA ILE A 85 4.84 -2.23 10.85
C ILE A 85 4.07 -1.79 12.08
N ASN A 86 3.06 -2.57 12.44
CA ASN A 86 2.23 -2.31 13.60
C ASN A 86 2.33 -3.46 14.59
N SER A 87 2.11 -3.15 15.87
CA SER A 87 2.03 -4.16 16.94
C SER A 87 0.61 -4.25 17.45
N GLU A 88 0.02 -5.45 17.42
CA GLU A 88 -1.29 -5.76 17.99
C GLU A 88 -1.15 -6.77 19.13
N ILE A 89 -1.94 -6.60 20.19
CA ILE A 89 -2.03 -7.57 21.28
C ILE A 89 -3.17 -8.54 20.96
N GLY A 90 -2.84 -9.83 20.86
CA GLY A 90 -3.79 -10.90 20.62
C GLY A 90 -4.65 -11.23 21.84
N PRO A 91 -5.71 -12.04 21.67
CA PRO A 91 -6.57 -12.48 22.77
C PRO A 91 -5.84 -13.28 23.86
N ASP A 92 -4.70 -13.89 23.50
CA ASP A 92 -3.79 -14.63 24.36
C ASP A 92 -2.79 -13.71 25.10
N GLY A 93 -2.89 -12.39 24.92
CA GLY A 93 -1.96 -11.40 25.48
C GLY A 93 -0.63 -11.31 24.74
N THR A 94 -0.45 -12.06 23.64
CA THR A 94 0.80 -12.04 22.86
C THR A 94 0.83 -10.87 21.89
N SER A 95 1.99 -10.22 21.77
CA SER A 95 2.23 -9.17 20.78
C SER A 95 2.50 -9.81 19.41
N ARG A 96 1.82 -9.36 18.37
CA ARG A 96 2.02 -9.81 16.99
C ARG A 96 2.31 -8.61 16.10
N ILE A 97 3.25 -8.78 15.18
CA ILE A 97 3.54 -7.78 14.16
C ILE A 97 2.55 -7.98 13.01
N VAL A 98 1.85 -6.92 12.64
CA VAL A 98 0.89 -6.89 11.53
C VAL A 98 1.14 -5.67 10.65
N GLY A 99 0.79 -5.79 9.38
CA GLY A 99 0.92 -4.70 8.42
C GLY A 99 -0.29 -3.76 8.39
N ASP A 100 -0.24 -2.80 7.49
CA ASP A 100 -1.37 -1.90 7.21
C ASP A 100 -2.45 -2.56 6.34
N VAL A 101 -2.14 -3.73 5.76
CA VAL A 101 -3.02 -4.54 4.93
C VAL A 101 -3.49 -5.78 5.70
N ASP A 102 -4.79 -6.07 5.58
CA ASP A 102 -5.35 -7.35 6.02
C ASP A 102 -4.90 -8.47 5.06
N THR A 103 -3.66 -8.94 5.26
CA THR A 103 -2.94 -9.83 4.35
C THR A 103 -3.71 -11.12 4.09
N ASP A 104 -4.34 -11.70 5.11
CA ASP A 104 -5.09 -12.96 4.98
C ASP A 104 -6.27 -12.80 4.02
N SER A 105 -6.87 -11.61 3.96
CA SER A 105 -7.99 -11.30 3.07
C SER A 105 -7.55 -10.96 1.64
N VAL A 106 -6.30 -10.51 1.45
CA VAL A 106 -5.80 -9.98 0.18
C VAL A 106 -4.98 -11.00 -0.61
N LYS A 107 -4.32 -11.94 0.08
CA LYS A 107 -3.37 -12.87 -0.53
C LYS A 107 -4.10 -14.01 -1.24
N HIS A 108 -4.21 -13.94 -2.57
CA HIS A 108 -4.80 -14.97 -3.45
C HIS A 108 -3.92 -15.22 -4.67
#